data_AF-A0A7C8FVX6-F1
#
_entry.id   AF-A0A7C8FVX6-F1
#
_cell.length_a   1.000
_cell.length_b   1.000
_cell.length_c   1.000
_cell.angle_alpha   90.00
_cell.angle_beta   90.00
_cell.angle_gamma   90.00
#
_symmetry.space_group_name_H-M   'P 1'
#
loop_
_entity.id
_entity.type
_entity.pdbx_description
1 polymer ?
#
loop_
_entity_poly.entity_id
_entity_poly.type
_entity_poly.pdbx_seq_one_letter_code
_entity_poly.pdbx_strand_id
1 'polypeptide(L)'
;MPDLLDPITPGELLSEEFLKPLGLSQYRLAKEIGVPAQRIGQIVLGRRTITADTDLRLCRFFGLTDGYWLRAQEAYDLEIARRKLEPELKRIRPFNQAACL
;
A
#
# COMPACT_ATOMS: atom_id res chain seq x y z
N MET A 1 2.15 23.78 11.64
CA MET A 1 1.57 22.92 10.59
C MET A 1 0.76 21.88 11.35
N PRO A 2 -0.54 21.69 11.10
CA PRO A 2 -1.32 20.76 11.89
C PRO A 2 -0.67 19.37 11.79
N ASP A 3 -0.70 18.61 12.89
CA ASP A 3 -0.13 17.27 13.02
C ASP A 3 -0.41 16.43 11.77
N LEU A 4 0.62 16.24 10.95
CA LEU A 4 0.51 15.48 9.72
C LEU A 4 0.52 14.01 10.13
N LEU A 5 -0.68 13.43 10.30
CA LEU A 5 -0.83 12.01 10.64
C LEU A 5 0.07 11.15 9.77
N ASP A 6 0.64 10.11 10.39
CA ASP A 6 1.49 9.16 9.68
C ASP A 6 0.69 8.49 8.56
N PRO A 7 1.28 8.29 7.36
CA PRO A 7 0.58 7.64 6.28
C PRO A 7 0.25 6.20 6.65
N ILE A 8 -0.99 5.80 6.41
CA ILE A 8 -1.46 4.44 6.67
C ILE A 8 -0.74 3.48 5.73
N THR A 9 -0.03 2.51 6.29
CA THR A 9 0.62 1.46 5.51
C THR A 9 -0.40 0.42 5.00
N PRO A 10 -0.12 -0.28 3.90
CA PRO A 10 -0.94 -1.41 3.46
C PRO A 10 -1.05 -2.51 4.53
N GLY A 11 -0.02 -2.65 5.37
CA GLY A 11 0.00 -3.59 6.48
C GLY A 11 -0.99 -3.24 7.60
N GLU A 12 -1.08 -1.97 7.96
CA GLU A 12 -2.07 -1.45 8.90
C GLU A 12 -3.48 -1.59 8.32
N LEU A 13 -3.68 -1.21 7.05
CA LEU A 13 -4.95 -1.42 6.36
C LEU A 13 -5.39 -2.89 6.41
N LEU A 14 -4.48 -3.83 6.12
CA LEU A 14 -4.76 -5.27 6.20
C LEU A 14 -5.11 -5.71 7.63
N SER A 15 -4.41 -5.19 8.64
CA SER A 15 -4.66 -5.52 10.04
C SER A 15 -6.02 -5.01 10.51
N GLU A 16 -6.27 -3.71 10.36
CA GLU A 16 -7.39 -3.01 10.99
C GLU A 16 -8.71 -3.23 10.25
N GLU A 17 -8.70 -3.27 8.92
CA GLU A 17 -9.94 -3.33 8.12
C GLU A 17 -10.33 -4.77 7.72
N PHE A 18 -9.39 -5.71 7.76
CA PHE A 18 -9.64 -7.09 7.31
C PHE A 18 -9.38 -8.11 8.41
N LEU A 19 -8.16 -8.19 8.96
CA LEU A 19 -7.82 -9.27 9.89
C LEU A 19 -8.59 -9.18 11.21
N LYS A 20 -8.59 -8.02 11.87
CA LYS A 20 -9.28 -7.84 13.16
C LYS A 20 -10.80 -7.99 13.03
N PRO A 21 -11.49 -7.32 12.08
CA PRO A 21 -12.95 -7.42 11.97
C PRO A 21 -13.44 -8.82 11.59
N LEU A 22 -12.64 -9.57 10.81
CA LEU A 22 -12.98 -10.93 10.38
C LEU A 22 -12.49 -12.02 11.37
N GLY A 23 -11.82 -11.65 12.47
CA GLY A 23 -11.23 -12.60 13.42
C GLY A 23 -10.20 -13.53 12.78
N LEU A 24 -9.48 -13.05 11.74
CA LEU A 24 -8.48 -13.82 11.01
C LEU A 24 -7.09 -13.55 11.60
N SER A 25 -6.35 -14.63 11.90
CA SER A 25 -4.94 -14.51 12.23
C SER A 25 -4.10 -14.36 10.96
N GLN A 26 -2.94 -13.69 11.07
CA GLN A 26 -1.97 -13.60 9.97
C GLN A 26 -1.53 -14.98 9.46
N TYR A 27 -1.39 -15.95 10.38
CA TYR A 27 -1.06 -17.33 10.03
C TYR A 27 -2.17 -17.99 9.20
N ARG A 28 -3.43 -17.82 9.60
CA ARG A 28 -4.58 -18.35 8.85
C ARG A 28 -4.62 -17.73 7.45
N LEU A 29 -4.53 -16.40 7.35
CA LEU A 29 -4.47 -15.73 6.05
C LEU A 29 -3.35 -16.30 5.17
N ALA A 30 -2.13 -16.40 5.70
CA ALA A 30 -0.99 -16.91 4.95
C ALA A 30 -1.22 -18.34 4.40
N LYS A 31 -1.84 -19.21 5.21
CA LYS A 31 -2.20 -20.58 4.81
C LYS A 31 -3.23 -20.58 3.69
N GLU A 32 -4.30 -19.80 3.81
CA GLU A 32 -5.39 -19.73 2.82
C GLU A 32 -4.91 -19.19 1.47
N ILE A 33 -3.99 -18.22 1.47
CA ILE A 33 -3.46 -17.64 0.23
C ILE A 33 -2.19 -18.34 -0.29
N GLY A 34 -1.75 -19.41 0.38
CA GLY A 34 -0.63 -20.26 -0.03
C GLY A 34 0.73 -19.57 0.00
N VAL A 35 1.05 -18.80 1.05
CA VAL A 35 2.34 -18.12 1.23
C VAL A 35 2.95 -18.39 2.60
N PRO A 36 4.27 -18.22 2.80
CA PRO A 36 4.88 -18.32 4.12
C PRO A 36 4.29 -17.30 5.11
N ALA A 37 4.00 -17.70 6.34
CA ALA A 37 3.44 -16.82 7.37
C ALA A 37 4.29 -15.57 7.64
N GLN A 38 5.63 -15.71 7.55
CA GLN A 38 6.56 -14.60 7.65
C GLN A 38 6.26 -13.48 6.63
N ARG A 39 5.75 -13.82 5.44
CA ARG A 39 5.41 -12.84 4.41
C ARG A 39 4.32 -11.88 4.91
N ILE A 40 3.22 -12.41 5.43
CA ILE A 40 2.13 -11.59 5.98
C ILE A 40 2.60 -10.79 7.19
N GLY A 41 3.38 -11.42 8.09
CA GLY A 41 3.94 -10.71 9.24
C GLY A 41 4.83 -9.54 8.85
N GLN A 42 5.70 -9.68 7.84
CA GLN A 42 6.51 -8.56 7.36
C GLN A 42 5.67 -7.47 6.68
N ILE A 43 4.57 -7.81 6.00
CA ILE A 43 3.65 -6.82 5.41
C ILE A 43 2.96 -6.02 6.51
N VAL A 44 2.39 -6.69 7.52
CA VAL A 44 1.72 -6.02 8.65
C VAL A 44 2.69 -5.14 9.45
N LEU A 45 3.95 -5.55 9.57
CA LEU A 45 5.01 -4.74 10.20
C LEU A 45 5.57 -3.62 9.31
N GLY A 46 5.06 -3.43 8.09
CA GLY A 46 5.57 -2.43 7.14
C GLY A 46 6.99 -2.71 6.61
N ARG A 47 7.52 -3.92 6.82
CA ARG A 47 8.88 -4.33 6.43
C ARG A 47 8.94 -4.98 5.05
N ARG A 48 7.78 -5.25 4.44
CA ARG A 48 7.65 -5.81 3.10
C ARG A 48 6.55 -5.08 2.34
N THR A 49 6.87 -4.67 1.12
CA THR A 49 5.92 -4.07 0.20
C THR A 49 5.00 -5.12 -0.41
N ILE A 50 3.80 -4.69 -0.80
CA ILE A 50 2.89 -5.54 -1.57
C ILE A 50 3.38 -5.61 -3.03
N THR A 51 3.57 -6.83 -3.51
CA THR A 51 3.89 -7.14 -4.91
C THR A 51 2.64 -7.57 -5.67
N ALA A 52 2.70 -7.63 -7.01
CA ALA A 52 1.61 -8.15 -7.83
C ALA A 52 1.16 -9.58 -7.44
N ASP A 53 2.10 -10.48 -7.15
CA ASP A 53 1.78 -11.83 -6.64
C ASP A 53 0.98 -11.78 -5.33
N THR A 54 1.35 -10.87 -4.42
CA THR A 54 0.65 -10.73 -3.14
C THR A 54 -0.72 -10.08 -3.32
N ASP A 55 -0.81 -9.07 -4.19
CA ASP A 55 -2.08 -8.41 -4.54
C ASP A 55 -3.09 -9.41 -5.09
N LEU A 56 -2.75 -10.18 -6.13
CA LEU A 56 -3.66 -11.14 -6.74
C LEU A 56 -4.16 -12.18 -5.73
N ARG A 57 -3.27 -12.63 -4.83
CA ARG A 57 -3.60 -13.59 -3.76
C ARG A 57 -4.58 -13.00 -2.74
N LEU A 58 -4.30 -11.79 -2.24
CA LEU A 58 -5.17 -11.13 -1.26
C LEU A 58 -6.50 -10.73 -1.90
N CYS A 59 -6.50 -10.21 -3.13
CA CYS A 59 -7.72 -9.86 -3.87
C CYS A 59 -8.60 -11.09 -4.09
N ARG A 60 -8.03 -12.21 -4.53
CA ARG A 60 -8.76 -13.47 -4.67
C ARG A 60 -9.37 -13.94 -3.35
N PHE A 61 -8.63 -13.85 -2.26
CA PHE A 61 -9.10 -14.32 -0.95
C PHE A 61 -10.20 -13.44 -0.35
N PHE A 62 -10.08 -12.12 -0.47
CA PHE A 62 -11.05 -11.16 0.07
C PHE A 62 -12.18 -10.79 -0.90
N GLY A 63 -12.19 -11.34 -2.11
CA GLY A 63 -13.21 -11.02 -3.12
C GLY A 63 -13.11 -9.59 -3.66
N LEU A 64 -11.89 -9.04 -3.74
CA LEU A 64 -11.62 -7.69 -4.24
C LEU A 64 -11.18 -7.73 -5.70
N THR A 65 -11.27 -6.58 -6.37
CA THR A 65 -10.75 -6.40 -7.72
C THR A 65 -9.22 -6.36 -7.72
N ASP A 66 -8.60 -7.02 -8.70
CA ASP A 66 -7.16 -7.00 -8.92
C ASP A 66 -6.58 -5.56 -8.89
N GLY A 67 -5.41 -5.43 -8.26
CA GLY A 67 -4.72 -4.16 -8.04
C GLY A 67 -5.21 -3.37 -6.83
N TYR A 68 -6.20 -3.83 -6.06
CA TYR A 68 -6.65 -3.11 -4.85
C TYR A 68 -5.50 -2.82 -3.88
N TRP A 69 -4.67 -3.83 -3.59
CA TRP A 69 -3.58 -3.72 -2.63
C TRP A 69 -2.36 -3.01 -3.22
N LEU A 70 -2.11 -3.16 -4.52
CA LEU A 70 -1.09 -2.37 -5.21
C LEU A 70 -1.43 -0.87 -5.17
N ARG A 71 -2.68 -0.48 -5.40
CA ARG A 71 -3.08 0.93 -5.27
C ARG A 71 -2.91 1.45 -3.85
N ALA A 72 -3.16 0.64 -2.83
CA ALA A 72 -2.90 1.00 -1.43
C ALA A 72 -1.38 1.20 -1.17
N GLN A 73 -0.54 0.32 -1.73
CA GLN A 73 0.91 0.46 -1.67
C GLN A 73 1.39 1.73 -2.39
N GLU A 74 0.90 1.99 -3.60
CA GLU A 74 1.22 3.20 -4.37
C GLU A 74 0.80 4.47 -3.64
N ALA A 75 -0.39 4.49 -3.03
CA ALA A 75 -0.86 5.65 -2.27
C ALA A 75 0.08 5.96 -1.09
N TYR A 76 0.47 4.94 -0.32
CA TYR A 76 1.44 5.08 0.76
C TYR A 76 2.80 5.58 0.25
N ASP A 77 3.34 4.93 -0.78
CA ASP A 77 4.67 5.26 -1.33
C ASP A 77 4.69 6.68 -1.92
N LEU A 78 3.62 7.10 -2.60
CA LEU A 78 3.48 8.45 -3.15
C LEU A 78 3.43 9.50 -2.04
N GLU A 79 2.73 9.24 -0.94
CA GLU A 79 2.65 10.17 0.18
C GLU A 79 4.02 10.34 0.86
N ILE A 80 4.71 9.23 1.14
CA ILE A 80 6.07 9.26 1.70
C ILE A 80 7.03 9.98 0.75
N ALA A 81 7.00 9.66 -0.54
CA ALA A 81 7.84 10.30 -1.54
C ALA A 81 7.54 11.80 -1.68
N ARG A 82 6.26 12.19 -1.68
CA ARG A 82 5.82 13.58 -1.75
C ARG A 82 6.33 14.40 -0.58
N ARG A 83 6.21 13.88 0.66
CA ARG A 83 6.75 14.53 1.87
C ARG A 83 8.27 14.73 1.76
N LYS A 84 8.98 13.72 1.25
CA LYS A 84 10.44 13.77 1.09
C LYS A 84 10.90 14.75 0.00
N LEU A 85 10.17 14.80 -1.11
CA LEU A 85 10.56 15.53 -2.32
C LEU A 85 9.88 16.90 -2.46
N GLU A 86 9.15 17.37 -1.44
CA GLU A 86 8.37 18.60 -1.51
C GLU A 86 9.17 19.81 -2.06
N PRO A 87 10.39 20.13 -1.57
CA PRO A 87 11.11 21.29 -2.08
C PRO A 87 11.62 21.10 -3.51
N GLU A 88 12.00 19.88 -3.92
CA GLU A 88 12.41 19.57 -5.29
C GLU A 88 11.23 19.67 -6.26
N LEU A 89 10.08 19.10 -5.90
CA LEU A 89 8.87 19.13 -6.72
C LEU A 89 8.42 20.56 -7.03
N LYS A 90 8.51 21.49 -6.06
CA LYS A 90 8.20 22.92 -6.25
C LYS A 90 9.08 23.62 -7.30
N ARG A 91 10.26 23.07 -7.59
CA ARG A 91 11.22 23.64 -8.57
C ARG A 91 10.99 23.11 -9.99
N ILE A 92 10.24 22.00 -10.14
CA ILE A 92 9.97 21.41 -11.44
C ILE A 92 8.95 22.28 -12.18
N ARG A 93 9.35 22.79 -13.34
CA ARG A 93 8.45 23.52 -14.24
C ARG A 93 7.73 22.51 -15.13
N PRO A 94 6.38 22.48 -15.13
CA PRO A 94 5.64 21.63 -16.06
C PRO A 94 5.99 21.94 -17.51
N PHE A 95 6.10 20.90 -18.32
CA PHE A 95 6.23 21.08 -19.76
C PHE A 95 4.93 21.66 -20.33
N ASN A 96 5.00 22.83 -20.96
CA ASN A 96 3.87 23.46 -21.64
C ASN A 96 4.14 23.48 -23.14
N GLN A 97 3.38 22.72 -23.92
CA GLN A 97 3.54 22.61 -25.38
C GLN A 97 2.74 23.67 -26.15
N ALA A 98 1.97 24.53 -25.47
CA ALA A 98 1.03 25.47 -26.08
C ALA A 98 1.63 26.82 -26.52
N ALA A 99 2.92 26.89 -26.87
CA ALA A 99 3.58 28.13 -27.27
C ALA A 99 3.86 28.27 -28.79
N CYS A 100 3.36 27.35 -29.61
CA CYS A 100 3.51 27.41 -31.07
C CYS A 100 2.19 27.08 -31.80
N LEU A 101 1.21 28.00 -31.74
CA LEU A 101 0.18 28.18 -32.76
C LEU A 101 -0.17 29.67 -32.85
#